data_AF-A0A517KMI0-F1
#
_entry.id   AF-A0A517KMI0-F1
#
_cell.length_a   1.000
_cell.length_b   1.000
_cell.length_c   1.000
_cell.angle_alpha   90.00
_cell.angle_beta   90.00
_cell.angle_gamma   90.00
#
_symmetry.space_group_name_H-M   'P 1'
#
loop_
_entity.id
_entity.type
_entity.pdbx_description
1 polymer ?
#
loop_
_entity_poly.entity_id
_entity_poly.type
_entity_poly.pdbx_seq_one_letter_code
_entity_poly.pdbx_strand_id
1 'polypeptide(L)'
;MTNNTEIRKSLPLEEVEYNEGTATLTFLDKEQGQILQVKLHSKIFDKDTKKRIDDAEQAERAEKNAQEYFGVAFDDLNKAVGQEHDIYVYDRFCSLWEVEVVEKLNKDMEGEIFQTTIEEVKDDGRGIRIRFKYDGKTYESKMMYSDYKESLGQWFVNPNKQNTQYSKFADKFGVSIEEADEIVGKEIMVEVKVALGKHAYADIKKPKWSK
;
A
#
# COMPACT_ATOMS: atom_id res chain seq x y z
N MET A 1 -5.79 17.65 -7.34
CA MET A 1 -6.70 17.39 -6.20
C MET A 1 -6.35 16.01 -5.73
N THR A 2 -5.78 16.01 -4.54
CA THR A 2 -5.09 14.94 -3.81
C THR A 2 -6.07 13.87 -3.36
N ASN A 3 -5.58 12.64 -3.20
CA ASN A 3 -6.20 11.48 -2.50
C ASN A 3 -7.44 11.87 -1.67
N ASN A 4 -8.57 11.18 -1.87
CA ASN A 4 -9.81 11.32 -1.07
C ASN A 4 -9.53 11.01 0.42
N THR A 5 -8.85 11.93 1.09
CA THR A 5 -8.39 11.83 2.45
C THR A 5 -8.88 13.08 3.16
N GLU A 6 -9.87 12.91 4.03
CA GLU A 6 -10.34 13.95 4.92
C GLU A 6 -9.61 13.82 6.25
N ILE A 7 -8.96 14.88 6.73
CA ILE A 7 -8.36 14.88 8.07
C ILE A 7 -9.37 15.47 9.04
N ARG A 8 -9.82 14.66 10.00
CA ARG A 8 -10.72 15.08 11.07
C ARG A 8 -9.95 15.27 12.35
N LYS A 9 -10.06 16.45 12.94
CA LYS A 9 -9.13 16.90 13.97
C LYS A 9 -9.62 16.62 15.38
N SER A 10 -8.68 16.37 16.29
CA SER A 10 -8.92 16.28 17.74
C SER A 10 -10.11 15.39 18.12
N LEU A 11 -10.23 14.23 17.48
CA LEU A 11 -11.32 13.30 17.79
C LEU A 11 -10.96 12.47 19.02
N PRO A 12 -11.86 12.37 20.02
CA PRO A 12 -11.60 11.57 21.21
C PRO A 12 -11.70 10.07 20.90
N LEU A 13 -10.71 9.32 21.39
CA LEU A 13 -10.78 7.87 21.46
C LEU A 13 -11.81 7.46 22.52
N GLU A 14 -12.93 6.89 22.11
CA GLU A 14 -14.03 6.50 22.99
C GLU A 14 -13.87 5.07 23.51
N GLU A 15 -13.39 4.17 22.65
CA GLU A 15 -13.37 2.73 22.95
C GLU A 15 -12.19 2.05 22.25
N VAL A 16 -11.65 1.01 22.88
CA VAL A 16 -10.65 0.12 22.29
C VAL A 16 -11.11 -1.32 22.44
N GLU A 17 -11.25 -2.02 21.33
CA GLU A 17 -11.60 -3.44 21.30
C GLU A 17 -10.43 -4.30 20.81
N TYR A 18 -10.12 -5.37 21.52
CA TYR A 18 -9.07 -6.32 21.13
C TYR A 18 -9.67 -7.59 20.54
N ASN A 19 -9.26 -7.94 19.32
CA ASN A 19 -9.66 -9.16 18.65
C ASN A 19 -8.49 -9.80 17.90
N GLU A 20 -8.07 -11.00 18.33
CA GLU A 20 -7.05 -11.83 17.68
C GLU A 20 -5.77 -11.07 17.25
N GLY A 21 -5.21 -10.22 18.13
CA GLY A 21 -4.03 -9.41 17.80
C GLY A 21 -4.33 -8.19 16.92
N THR A 22 -5.56 -7.69 17.00
CA THR A 22 -5.97 -6.39 16.46
C THR A 22 -6.57 -5.55 17.56
N ALA A 23 -6.07 -4.33 17.73
CA ALA A 23 -6.75 -3.29 18.49
C ALA A 23 -7.58 -2.45 17.51
N THR A 24 -8.89 -2.42 17.70
CA THR A 24 -9.82 -1.52 17.00
C THR A 24 -10.08 -0.33 17.89
N LEU A 25 -9.56 0.83 17.47
CA LEU A 25 -9.68 2.11 18.15
C LEU A 25 -10.89 2.84 17.56
N THR A 26 -11.85 3.16 18.41
CA THR A 26 -13.10 3.81 18.00
C THR A 26 -13.08 5.28 18.41
N PHE A 27 -13.07 6.16 17.41
CA PHE A 27 -13.10 7.61 17.58
C PHE A 27 -14.50 8.14 17.28
N LEU A 28 -14.98 9.04 18.14
CA LEU A 28 -16.32 9.61 18.01
C LEU A 28 -16.26 11.01 17.39
N ASP A 29 -16.74 11.13 16.16
CA ASP A 29 -16.96 12.42 15.51
C ASP A 29 -18.38 12.91 15.78
N LYS A 30 -18.51 13.72 16.83
CA LYS A 30 -19.81 14.29 17.23
C LYS A 30 -20.32 15.34 16.26
N GLU A 31 -19.43 16.04 15.54
CA GLU A 31 -19.83 17.09 14.61
C GLU A 31 -20.53 16.50 13.39
N GLN A 32 -20.00 15.40 12.86
CA GLN A 32 -20.61 14.69 11.73
C GLN A 32 -21.56 13.55 12.17
N GLY A 33 -21.63 13.22 13.47
CA GLY A 33 -22.43 12.12 13.99
C GLY A 33 -21.93 10.75 13.50
N GLN A 34 -20.62 10.58 13.36
CA GLN A 34 -19.99 9.40 12.78
C GLN A 34 -19.04 8.72 13.76
N ILE A 35 -18.87 7.41 13.56
CA ILE A 35 -17.90 6.60 14.29
C ILE A 35 -16.78 6.24 13.32
N LEU A 36 -15.54 6.57 13.69
CA LEU A 36 -14.36 6.28 12.90
C LEU A 36 -13.55 5.19 13.58
N GLN A 37 -13.17 4.17 12.82
CA GLN A 37 -12.43 3.03 13.36
C GLN A 37 -11.04 2.93 12.75
N VAL A 38 -10.02 3.05 13.59
CA VAL A 38 -8.62 2.78 13.23
C VAL A 38 -8.24 1.41 13.76
N LYS A 39 -7.53 0.62 12.95
CA LYS A 39 -7.09 -0.73 13.35
C LYS A 39 -5.58 -0.81 13.41
N LEU A 40 -5.06 -1.23 14.56
CA LEU A 40 -3.66 -1.59 14.75
C LEU A 40 -3.55 -3.11 14.82
N HIS A 41 -2.73 -3.70 13.97
CA HIS A 41 -2.55 -5.15 13.91
C HIS A 41 -1.17 -5.52 14.45
N SER A 42 -1.11 -6.36 15.48
CA SER A 42 0.13 -6.97 15.96
C SER A 42 0.44 -8.32 15.29
N LYS A 43 -0.52 -8.85 14.53
CA LYS A 43 -0.41 -10.10 13.78
C LYS A 43 -0.70 -9.90 12.30
N ILE A 44 -0.08 -10.72 11.47
CA ILE A 44 -0.37 -10.75 10.03
C ILE A 44 -1.50 -11.73 9.74
N PHE A 45 -2.39 -11.36 8.82
CA PHE A 45 -3.44 -12.27 8.36
C PHE A 45 -2.86 -13.21 7.30
N ASP A 46 -2.79 -14.50 7.63
CA ASP A 46 -2.42 -15.56 6.71
C ASP A 46 -3.67 -15.96 5.90
N LYS A 47 -3.61 -15.73 4.58
CA LYS A 47 -4.75 -15.94 3.68
C LYS A 47 -5.09 -17.42 3.49
N ASP A 48 -4.16 -18.33 3.73
CA ASP A 48 -4.31 -19.75 3.45
C ASP A 48 -4.94 -20.47 4.64
N THR A 49 -4.42 -20.22 5.84
CA THR A 49 -4.98 -20.72 7.09
C THR A 49 -6.22 -19.94 7.52
N LYS A 50 -6.46 -18.76 6.93
CA LYS A 50 -7.48 -17.78 7.32
C LYS A 50 -7.37 -17.40 8.80
N LYS A 51 -6.16 -17.45 9.34
CA LYS A 51 -5.85 -17.15 10.74
C LYS A 51 -4.81 -16.06 10.82
N ARG A 52 -4.78 -15.38 11.96
CA ARG A 52 -3.72 -14.42 12.28
C ARG A 52 -2.55 -15.15 12.90
N ILE A 53 -1.37 -15.01 12.29
CA ILE A 53 -0.13 -15.61 12.77
C ILE A 53 0.78 -14.53 13.35
N ASP A 54 1.58 -14.92 14.34
CA ASP A 54 2.52 -14.02 14.99
C ASP A 54 3.65 -13.67 14.04
N ASP A 55 3.95 -12.37 13.95
CA ASP A 55 5.01 -11.82 13.13
C ASP A 55 5.72 -10.73 13.95
N ALA A 56 7.03 -10.91 14.14
CA ALA A 56 7.79 -10.07 15.06
C ALA A 56 7.86 -8.60 14.61
N GLU A 57 8.01 -8.37 13.30
CA GLU A 57 8.05 -7.02 12.73
C GLU A 57 6.69 -6.32 12.85
N GLN A 58 5.60 -7.04 12.59
CA GLN A 58 4.25 -6.52 12.71
C GLN A 58 3.88 -6.21 14.17
N ALA A 59 4.31 -7.07 15.11
CA ALA A 59 4.12 -6.85 16.54
C ALA A 59 4.92 -5.62 17.02
N GLU A 60 6.19 -5.51 16.64
CA GLU A 60 7.03 -4.35 16.96
C GLU A 60 6.46 -3.06 16.38
N ARG A 61 5.94 -3.10 15.15
CA ARG A 61 5.28 -1.94 14.53
C ARG A 61 4.02 -1.53 15.28
N ALA A 62 3.20 -2.49 15.71
CA ALA A 62 2.00 -2.20 16.50
C ALA A 62 2.36 -1.57 17.84
N GLU A 63 3.39 -2.09 18.51
CA GLU A 63 3.93 -1.56 19.77
C GLU A 63 4.47 -0.13 19.58
N LYS A 64 5.29 0.08 18.55
CA LYS A 64 5.81 1.41 18.23
C LYS A 64 4.69 2.41 17.97
N ASN A 65 3.67 2.03 17.21
CA ASN A 65 2.53 2.91 16.94
C ASN A 65 1.74 3.22 18.22
N ALA A 66 1.51 2.23 19.09
CA ALA A 66 0.85 2.48 20.37
C ALA A 66 1.62 3.48 21.23
N GLN A 67 2.95 3.34 21.29
CA GLN A 67 3.81 4.25 22.04
C GLN A 67 3.91 5.64 21.40
N GLU A 68 4.06 5.71 20.08
CA GLU A 68 4.22 6.96 19.33
C GLU A 68 2.97 7.84 19.40
N TYR A 69 1.79 7.24 19.22
CA TYR A 69 0.55 8.01 19.17
C TYR A 69 -0.10 8.16 20.55
N PHE A 70 -0.02 7.17 21.44
CA PHE A 70 -0.77 7.18 22.70
C PHE A 70 0.11 7.14 23.96
N GLY A 71 1.43 6.96 23.82
CA GLY A 71 2.35 6.88 24.94
C GLY A 71 2.20 5.63 25.81
N VAL A 72 1.51 4.60 25.32
CA VAL A 72 1.23 3.36 26.05
C VAL A 72 1.64 2.13 25.24
N ALA A 73 1.78 0.99 25.90
CA ALA A 73 2.02 -0.28 25.22
C ALA A 73 0.81 -0.71 24.40
N PHE A 74 1.01 -1.56 23.38
CA PHE A 74 -0.08 -2.02 22.51
C PHE A 74 -1.21 -2.70 23.29
N ASP A 75 -0.87 -3.53 24.28
CA ASP A 75 -1.85 -4.23 25.13
C ASP A 75 -2.55 -3.30 26.15
N ASP A 76 -2.10 -2.05 26.25
CA ASP A 76 -2.57 -1.04 27.20
C ASP A 76 -3.30 0.14 26.53
N LEU A 77 -3.65 0.06 25.24
CA LEU A 77 -4.36 1.13 24.51
C LEU A 77 -5.70 1.51 25.15
N ASN A 78 -6.34 0.61 25.90
CA ASN A 78 -7.51 0.94 26.72
C ASN A 78 -7.26 2.10 27.71
N LYS A 79 -6.01 2.28 28.18
CA LYS A 79 -5.63 3.38 29.09
C LYS A 79 -5.56 4.73 28.38
N ALA A 80 -5.57 4.74 27.05
CA ALA A 80 -5.56 5.93 26.22
C ALA A 80 -6.96 6.44 25.85
N VAL A 81 -8.03 5.75 26.28
CA VAL A 81 -9.40 6.24 26.11
C VAL A 81 -9.54 7.65 26.70
N GLY A 82 -10.12 8.55 25.91
CA GLY A 82 -10.22 9.99 26.20
C GLY A 82 -9.10 10.84 25.59
N GLN A 83 -8.01 10.26 25.06
CA GLN A 83 -7.03 11.02 24.28
C GLN A 83 -7.62 11.44 22.93
N GLU A 84 -7.21 12.62 22.46
CA GLU A 84 -7.68 13.19 21.19
C GLU A 84 -6.61 13.08 20.10
N HIS A 85 -7.02 12.69 18.90
CA HIS A 85 -6.12 12.53 17.76
C HIS A 85 -6.73 13.04 16.45
N ASP A 86 -5.86 13.44 15.54
CA ASP A 86 -6.23 13.70 14.15
C ASP A 86 -6.36 12.37 13.40
N ILE A 87 -7.50 12.16 12.73
CA ILE A 87 -7.83 10.93 12.01
C ILE A 87 -7.88 11.21 10.52
N TYR A 88 -7.10 10.44 9.76
CA TYR A 88 -7.12 10.43 8.30
C TYR A 88 -8.20 9.46 7.83
N VAL A 89 -9.26 10.00 7.22
CA VAL A 89 -10.42 9.24 6.74
C VAL A 89 -10.28 9.00 5.24
N TYR A 90 -10.14 7.74 4.86
CA TYR A 90 -10.12 7.27 3.48
C TYR A 90 -11.44 6.58 3.13
N ASP A 91 -11.72 6.42 1.83
CA ASP A 91 -12.94 5.79 1.32
C ASP A 91 -13.26 4.40 1.92
N ARG A 92 -12.25 3.65 2.41
CA ARG A 92 -12.41 2.28 2.90
C ARG A 92 -11.88 2.02 4.32
N PHE A 93 -11.17 2.98 4.91
CA PHE A 93 -10.54 2.80 6.22
C PHE A 93 -10.17 4.16 6.84
N CYS A 94 -9.90 4.16 8.15
CA CYS A 94 -9.32 5.32 8.84
C CYS A 94 -7.90 4.98 9.32
N SER A 95 -7.06 6.00 9.46
CA SER A 95 -5.68 5.87 9.91
C SER A 95 -5.30 7.01 10.87
N LEU A 96 -4.34 6.76 11.75
CA LEU A 96 -3.73 7.79 12.63
C LEU A 96 -2.67 8.63 11.89
N TRP A 97 -2.25 8.18 10.71
CA TRP A 97 -1.23 8.83 9.89
C TRP A 97 -1.60 8.78 8.42
N GLU A 98 -0.96 9.64 7.63
CA GLU A 98 -1.12 9.65 6.19
C GLU A 98 -0.57 8.35 5.57
N VAL A 99 -1.46 7.62 4.91
CA VAL A 99 -1.16 6.46 4.09
C VAL A 99 -1.21 6.87 2.63
N GLU A 100 -0.12 6.61 1.93
CA GLU A 100 -0.10 6.65 0.47
C GLU A 100 -0.88 5.46 -0.08
N VAL A 101 -2.08 5.72 -0.62
CA VAL A 101 -2.94 4.69 -1.19
C VAL A 101 -2.59 4.48 -2.65
N VAL A 102 -2.16 3.26 -2.97
CA VAL A 102 -1.99 2.83 -4.36
C VAL A 102 -3.28 2.18 -4.83
N GLU A 103 -3.96 2.85 -5.75
CA GLU A 103 -5.21 2.43 -6.34
C GLU A 103 -5.03 1.24 -7.29
N LYS A 104 -6.06 0.40 -7.33
CA LYS A 104 -6.11 -0.70 -8.28
C LYS A 104 -6.78 -0.25 -9.56
N LEU A 105 -6.14 -0.57 -10.67
CA LEU A 105 -6.80 -0.51 -11.96
C LEU A 105 -7.98 -1.49 -11.96
N ASN A 106 -9.06 -1.08 -12.61
CA ASN A 106 -10.26 -1.89 -12.76
C ASN A 106 -10.42 -2.32 -14.22
N LYS A 107 -11.33 -3.27 -14.47
CA LYS A 107 -11.56 -3.81 -15.81
C LYS A 107 -12.23 -2.78 -16.74
N ASP A 108 -13.01 -1.85 -16.21
CA ASP A 108 -13.72 -0.86 -17.02
C ASP A 108 -12.76 0.15 -17.67
N MET A 109 -11.54 0.27 -17.13
CA MET A 109 -10.43 1.03 -17.71
C MET A 109 -9.68 0.28 -18.82
N GLU A 110 -10.10 -0.93 -19.22
CA GLU A 110 -9.41 -1.72 -20.25
C GLU A 110 -9.26 -0.92 -21.57
N GLY A 111 -8.03 -0.80 -22.05
CA GLY A 111 -7.70 -0.07 -23.27
C GLY A 111 -7.50 1.44 -23.08
N GLU A 112 -7.67 1.97 -21.87
CA GLU A 112 -7.29 3.36 -21.58
C GLU A 112 -5.78 3.56 -21.77
N ILE A 113 -5.42 4.63 -22.47
CA ILE A 113 -4.04 5.05 -22.69
C ILE A 113 -3.88 6.48 -22.23
N PHE A 114 -2.92 6.73 -21.36
CA PHE A 114 -2.64 8.06 -20.84
C PHE A 114 -1.14 8.30 -20.66
N GLN A 115 -0.77 9.58 -20.69
CA GLN A 115 0.56 10.04 -20.32
C GLN A 115 0.57 10.44 -18.85
N THR A 116 1.67 10.12 -18.17
CA THR A 116 1.90 10.47 -16.77
C THR A 116 3.41 10.53 -16.51
N THR A 117 3.80 10.83 -15.29
CA THR A 117 5.19 10.90 -14.84
C THR A 117 5.45 9.84 -13.78
N ILE A 118 6.65 9.22 -13.83
CA ILE A 118 7.11 8.31 -12.79
C ILE A 118 7.33 9.09 -11.50
N GLU A 119 6.68 8.66 -10.42
CA GLU A 119 6.87 9.24 -9.08
C GLU A 119 7.87 8.46 -8.23
N GLU A 120 7.87 7.13 -8.35
CA GLU A 120 8.76 6.26 -7.58
C GLU A 120 9.07 5.01 -8.40
N VAL A 121 10.30 4.53 -8.31
CA VAL A 121 10.66 3.16 -8.71
C VAL A 121 11.31 2.48 -7.53
N LYS A 122 10.80 1.30 -7.15
CA LYS A 122 11.31 0.56 -6.00
C LYS A 122 11.33 -0.94 -6.27
N ASP A 123 12.44 -1.59 -5.93
CA ASP A 123 12.48 -3.04 -5.79
C ASP A 123 12.10 -3.42 -4.34
N ASP A 124 11.03 -4.20 -4.18
CA ASP A 124 10.54 -4.65 -2.87
C ASP A 124 11.01 -6.06 -2.47
N GLY A 125 12.01 -6.61 -3.17
CA GLY A 125 12.48 -7.99 -2.97
C GLY A 125 11.54 -9.05 -3.54
N ARG A 126 10.42 -8.66 -4.16
CA ARG A 126 9.44 -9.56 -4.81
C ARG A 126 9.16 -9.17 -6.25
N GLY A 127 9.34 -7.89 -6.59
CA GLY A 127 9.15 -7.32 -7.90
C GLY A 127 9.55 -5.85 -7.95
N ILE A 128 9.72 -5.33 -9.16
CA ILE A 128 9.91 -3.89 -9.38
C ILE A 128 8.54 -3.22 -9.38
N ARG A 129 8.37 -2.19 -8.55
CA ARG A 129 7.20 -1.31 -8.44
C ARG A 129 7.52 0.01 -9.11
N ILE A 130 6.64 0.45 -10.01
CA ILE A 130 6.77 1.74 -10.69
C ILE A 130 5.48 2.50 -10.43
N ARG A 131 5.54 3.52 -9.57
CA ARG A 131 4.38 4.34 -9.18
C ARG A 131 4.28 5.59 -10.05
N PHE A 132 3.04 5.98 -10.33
CA PHE A 132 2.70 7.16 -11.12
C PHE A 132 1.32 7.68 -10.74
N LYS A 133 1.04 8.96 -11.02
CA LYS A 133 -0.28 9.58 -10.77
C LYS A 133 -1.15 9.63 -12.01
N TYR A 134 -2.41 9.24 -11.87
CA TYR A 134 -3.42 9.40 -12.91
C TYR A 134 -4.74 9.77 -12.27
N ASP A 135 -5.43 10.77 -12.81
CA ASP A 135 -6.70 11.28 -12.26
C ASP A 135 -6.66 11.57 -10.75
N GLY A 136 -5.57 12.20 -10.29
CA GLY A 136 -5.35 12.55 -8.88
C GLY A 136 -5.04 11.38 -7.94
N LYS A 137 -5.01 10.14 -8.46
CA LYS A 137 -4.76 8.90 -7.71
C LYS A 137 -3.40 8.31 -8.04
N THR A 138 -2.77 7.66 -7.07
CA THR A 138 -1.53 6.93 -7.29
C THR A 138 -1.85 5.52 -7.78
N TYR A 139 -1.23 5.10 -8.88
CA TYR A 139 -1.30 3.74 -9.41
C TYR A 139 0.11 3.15 -9.52
N GLU A 140 0.20 1.84 -9.75
CA GLU A 140 1.48 1.17 -9.94
C GLU A 140 1.48 0.15 -11.08
N SER A 141 2.62 0.07 -11.76
CA SER A 141 2.99 -1.07 -12.61
C SER A 141 3.88 -2.02 -11.81
N LYS A 142 3.71 -3.32 -12.04
CA LYS A 142 4.39 -4.40 -11.30
C LYS A 142 5.14 -5.32 -12.23
N MET A 143 6.46 -5.43 -12.05
CA MET A 143 7.28 -6.44 -12.71
C MET A 143 7.67 -7.51 -11.67
N MET A 144 6.73 -8.41 -11.39
CA MET A 144 6.93 -9.48 -10.40
C MET A 144 7.96 -10.50 -10.88
N TYR A 145 8.84 -10.90 -9.98
CA TYR A 145 9.79 -12.00 -10.19
C TYR A 145 9.75 -13.07 -9.09
N SER A 146 8.96 -12.87 -8.03
CA SER A 146 8.68 -13.89 -7.04
C SER A 146 7.48 -14.76 -7.44
N ASP A 147 7.53 -16.02 -7.04
CA ASP A 147 6.47 -17.01 -7.20
C ASP A 147 5.85 -17.34 -5.84
N TYR A 148 4.53 -17.29 -5.75
CA TYR A 148 3.83 -17.78 -4.56
C TYR A 148 3.79 -19.30 -4.56
N LYS A 149 4.19 -19.93 -3.46
CA LYS A 149 4.05 -21.38 -3.26
C LYS A 149 2.92 -21.63 -2.28
N GLU A 150 1.74 -21.97 -2.82
CA GLU A 150 0.53 -22.23 -2.03
C GLU A 150 0.77 -23.29 -0.94
N SER A 151 1.55 -24.33 -1.23
CA SER A 151 1.88 -25.39 -0.25
C SER A 151 2.65 -24.89 0.98
N LEU A 152 3.29 -23.72 0.87
CA LEU A 152 4.13 -23.14 1.90
C LEU A 152 3.63 -21.75 2.35
N GLY A 153 2.52 -21.27 1.79
CA GLY A 153 1.93 -19.96 2.07
C GLY A 153 2.87 -18.76 1.94
N GLN A 154 3.91 -18.88 1.12
CA GLN A 154 4.96 -17.87 1.08
C GLN A 154 5.47 -17.58 -0.33
N TRP A 155 6.00 -16.37 -0.50
CA TRP A 155 6.61 -15.91 -1.74
C TRP A 155 8.09 -16.28 -1.76
N PHE A 156 8.54 -16.84 -2.88
CA PHE A 156 9.94 -17.13 -3.11
C PHE A 156 10.44 -16.37 -4.32
N VAL A 157 11.59 -15.71 -4.19
CA VAL A 157 12.29 -15.10 -5.31
C VAL A 157 12.73 -16.19 -6.27
N ASN A 158 12.43 -16.01 -7.56
CA ASN A 158 12.93 -16.87 -8.62
C ASN A 158 14.08 -16.13 -9.33
N PRO A 159 15.35 -16.52 -9.12
CA PRO A 159 16.50 -15.77 -9.64
C PRO A 159 16.48 -15.62 -11.17
N ASN A 160 15.98 -16.62 -11.90
CA ASN A 160 15.88 -16.56 -13.35
C ASN A 160 14.84 -15.52 -13.80
N LYS A 161 13.68 -15.46 -13.11
CA LYS A 161 12.68 -14.43 -13.36
C LYS A 161 13.19 -13.05 -12.95
N GLN A 162 13.93 -12.96 -11.84
CA GLN A 162 14.49 -11.71 -11.36
C GLN A 162 15.43 -11.11 -12.41
N ASN A 163 16.41 -11.88 -12.87
CA ASN A 163 17.30 -11.48 -13.96
C ASN A 163 16.52 -11.06 -15.21
N THR A 164 15.49 -11.83 -15.57
CA THR A 164 14.64 -11.51 -16.72
C THR A 164 13.89 -10.18 -16.54
N GLN A 165 13.35 -9.90 -15.35
CA GLN A 165 12.63 -8.64 -15.10
C GLN A 165 13.60 -7.46 -15.03
N TYR A 166 14.80 -7.65 -14.50
CA TYR A 166 15.84 -6.61 -14.47
C TYR A 166 16.28 -6.27 -15.89
N SER A 167 16.53 -7.28 -16.75
CA SER A 167 16.81 -7.04 -18.17
C SER A 167 15.64 -6.35 -18.87
N LYS A 168 14.40 -6.79 -18.65
CA LYS A 168 13.22 -6.13 -19.24
C LYS A 168 13.06 -4.68 -18.76
N PHE A 169 13.40 -4.40 -17.51
CA PHE A 169 13.37 -3.05 -16.98
C PHE A 169 14.43 -2.19 -17.68
N ALA A 170 15.67 -2.68 -17.75
CA ALA A 170 16.76 -2.02 -18.46
C ALA A 170 16.45 -1.80 -19.94
N ASP A 171 15.92 -2.81 -20.65
CA ASP A 171 15.55 -2.69 -22.06
C ASP A 171 14.40 -1.70 -22.29
N LYS A 172 13.48 -1.59 -21.31
CA LYS A 172 12.30 -0.72 -21.37
C LYS A 172 12.62 0.72 -21.04
N PHE A 173 13.48 0.98 -20.05
CA PHE A 173 13.75 2.32 -19.53
C PHE A 173 15.14 2.84 -19.86
N GLY A 174 16.05 1.99 -20.33
CA GLY A 174 17.42 2.38 -20.67
C GLY A 174 18.33 2.64 -19.46
N VAL A 175 17.91 2.22 -18.26
CA VAL A 175 18.67 2.32 -17.00
C VAL A 175 18.54 1.02 -16.21
N SER A 176 19.56 0.68 -15.42
CA SER A 176 19.48 -0.47 -14.51
C SER A 176 18.51 -0.20 -13.36
N ILE A 177 18.13 -1.24 -12.61
CA ILE A 177 17.27 -1.07 -11.43
C ILE A 177 17.99 -0.32 -10.31
N GLU A 178 19.32 -0.46 -10.23
CA GLU A 178 20.19 0.26 -9.31
C GLU A 178 20.26 1.78 -9.62
N GLU A 179 19.97 2.17 -10.87
CA GLU A 179 19.96 3.55 -11.35
C GLU A 179 18.52 4.07 -11.55
N ALA A 180 17.52 3.39 -10.99
CA ALA A 180 16.12 3.70 -11.28
C ALA A 180 15.67 5.10 -10.83
N ASP A 181 16.37 5.73 -9.88
CA ASP A 181 16.10 7.11 -9.48
C ASP A 181 16.31 8.11 -10.64
N GLU A 182 17.13 7.79 -11.64
CA GLU A 182 17.37 8.66 -12.80
C GLU A 182 16.14 8.85 -13.71
N ILE A 183 15.13 7.99 -13.56
CA ILE A 183 13.91 8.05 -14.38
C ILE A 183 12.70 8.60 -13.62
N VAL A 184 12.83 8.84 -12.32
CA VAL A 184 11.83 9.57 -11.54
C VAL A 184 11.67 10.97 -12.13
N GLY A 185 10.44 11.43 -12.31
CA GLY A 185 10.13 12.70 -12.97
C GLY A 185 10.05 12.63 -14.50
N LYS A 186 10.39 11.49 -15.14
CA LYS A 186 10.26 11.34 -16.59
C LYS A 186 8.86 10.90 -17.01
N GLU A 187 8.42 11.41 -18.17
CA GLU A 187 7.10 11.11 -18.75
C GLU A 187 7.05 9.69 -19.32
N ILE A 188 5.99 8.95 -19.02
CA ILE A 188 5.70 7.62 -19.55
C ILE A 188 4.31 7.57 -20.16
N MET A 189 4.12 6.62 -21.07
CA MET A 189 2.80 6.25 -21.58
C MET A 189 2.38 4.94 -20.95
N VAL A 190 1.20 4.93 -20.35
CA VAL A 190 0.60 3.76 -19.70
C VAL A 190 -0.61 3.33 -20.52
N GLU A 191 -0.70 2.03 -20.83
CA GLU A 191 -1.91 1.39 -21.31
C GLU A 191 -2.46 0.46 -20.23
N VAL A 192 -3.75 0.54 -19.92
CA VAL A 192 -4.40 -0.39 -19.00
C VAL A 192 -4.81 -1.65 -19.77
N LYS A 193 -4.23 -2.78 -19.38
CA LYS A 193 -4.50 -4.10 -19.98
C LYS A 193 -5.16 -5.02 -18.99
N VAL A 194 -5.93 -5.99 -19.47
CA VAL A 194 -6.60 -6.99 -18.63
C VAL A 194 -6.04 -8.39 -18.91
N ALA A 195 -5.43 -8.99 -17.90
CA ALA A 195 -5.02 -10.39 -17.93
C ALA A 195 -6.16 -11.31 -17.49
N LEU A 196 -6.32 -12.45 -18.16
CA LEU A 196 -7.31 -13.49 -17.84
C LEU A 196 -8.76 -12.96 -17.77
N GLY A 197 -9.05 -11.86 -18.49
CA GLY A 197 -10.38 -11.23 -18.53
C GLY A 197 -10.86 -10.60 -17.22
N LYS A 198 -10.00 -10.51 -16.18
CA LYS A 198 -10.37 -10.01 -14.84
C LYS A 198 -9.31 -9.16 -14.13
N HIS A 199 -8.03 -9.29 -14.47
CA HIS A 199 -6.95 -8.66 -13.72
C HIS A 199 -6.38 -7.48 -14.52
N ALA A 200 -6.90 -6.27 -14.27
CA ALA A 200 -6.37 -5.06 -14.88
C ALA A 200 -4.98 -4.72 -14.33
N TYR A 201 -4.08 -4.29 -15.21
CA TYR A 201 -2.71 -3.89 -14.87
C TYR A 201 -2.19 -2.81 -15.81
N ALA A 202 -1.22 -2.03 -15.32
CA ALA A 202 -0.56 -0.98 -16.08
C ALA A 202 0.55 -1.57 -16.96
N ASP A 203 0.44 -1.43 -18.27
CA ASP A 203 1.50 -1.71 -19.23
C ASP A 203 2.18 -0.42 -19.64
N ILE A 204 3.32 -0.12 -19.02
CA ILE A 204 4.15 1.02 -19.40
C ILE A 204 4.82 0.72 -20.74
N LYS A 205 4.57 1.55 -21.74
CA LYS A 205 5.23 1.48 -23.06
C LYS A 205 6.69 1.91 -22.95
N LYS A 206 7.54 1.39 -23.83
CA LYS A 206 8.94 1.84 -23.93
C LYS A 206 8.95 3.36 -24.14
N PRO A 207 9.45 4.15 -23.18
CA PRO A 207 9.38 5.60 -23.28
C PRO A 207 10.31 6.12 -24.37
N LYS A 208 9.98 7.27 -24.97
CA LYS A 208 10.79 7.86 -26.06
C LYS A 208 12.20 8.26 -25.63
N TRP A 209 12.39 8.55 -24.34
CA TRP A 209 13.67 8.92 -23.76
C TRP A 209 14.52 7.69 -23.40
N SER A 210 13.96 6.49 -23.41
CA SER A 210 14.72 5.25 -23.24
C SER A 210 15.57 5.05 -24.49
N LYS A 211 16.88 5.20 -24.32
CA LYS A 211 17.88 4.96 -25.37
C LYS A 211 18.07 3.47 -25.61
#